data_AF-A0A285UNN5-F1
#
_entry.id   AF-A0A285UNN5-F1
#
_cell.length_a   1.000
_cell.length_b   1.000
_cell.length_c   1.000
_cell.angle_alpha   90.00
_cell.angle_beta   90.00
_cell.angle_gamma   90.00
#
_symmetry.space_group_name_H-M   'P 1'
#
loop_
_entity.id
_entity.type
_entity.pdbx_description
1 polymer ?
#
loop_
_entity_poly.entity_id
_entity_poly.type
_entity_poly.pdbx_seq_one_letter_code
_entity_poly.pdbx_strand_id
1 'polypeptide(L)'
;MATNANHNNRWPLPLAAVLLIYALAAGMLMMSLPVKDGARDWFAPLIPGGWMAWTFPTAMFFLTIFALLALLAVWEYARPGGNPRIGILRFETTRGDRLFVSLLGSAYINLAWLGLVGPNLWWALALCVVYVIGVFRYV
;
A
#
# COMPACT_ATOMS: atom_id res chain seq x y z
N MET A 1 -25.30 -0.82 39.34
CA MET A 1 -24.42 0.25 38.86
C MET A 1 -23.75 -0.27 37.58
N ALA A 2 -24.33 0.03 36.41
CA ALA A 2 -23.80 -0.48 35.14
C ALA A 2 -22.61 0.40 34.71
N THR A 3 -21.43 -0.20 34.58
CA THR A 3 -20.25 0.48 34.04
C THR A 3 -20.43 0.64 32.54
N ASN A 4 -20.77 1.84 32.10
CA ASN A 4 -20.66 2.24 30.70
C ASN A 4 -19.18 2.14 30.30
N ALA A 5 -18.77 0.99 29.76
CA ALA A 5 -17.54 0.88 29.01
C ALA A 5 -17.71 1.75 27.76
N ASN A 6 -17.27 3.01 27.83
CA ASN A 6 -17.12 3.88 26.68
C ASN A 6 -16.20 3.16 25.68
N HIS A 7 -16.79 2.43 24.73
CA HIS A 7 -16.07 1.87 23.60
C HIS A 7 -15.73 3.04 22.68
N ASN A 8 -14.67 3.76 23.04
CA ASN A 8 -14.29 4.99 22.38
C ASN A 8 -13.90 4.62 20.94
N ASN A 9 -14.76 4.98 19.98
CA ASN A 9 -14.70 4.60 18.58
C ASN A 9 -13.60 5.40 17.85
N ARG A 10 -12.42 5.53 18.47
CA ARG A 10 -11.29 6.39 18.09
C ARG A 10 -10.29 5.71 17.15
N TRP A 11 -10.56 4.47 16.74
CA TRP A 11 -9.78 3.77 15.71
C TRP A 11 -9.67 4.46 14.33
N PRO A 12 -10.58 5.35 13.87
CA PRO A 12 -10.33 6.10 12.64
C PRO A 12 -9.24 7.16 12.81
N LEU A 13 -8.89 7.58 14.04
CA LEU A 13 -7.81 8.54 14.29
C LEU A 13 -6.42 8.01 13.93
N PRO A 14 -5.98 6.83 14.40
CA PRO A 14 -4.69 6.28 14.00
C PRO A 14 -4.66 5.89 12.51
N LEU A 15 -5.79 5.49 11.91
CA LEU A 15 -5.86 5.26 10.45
C LEU A 15 -5.68 6.56 9.67
N ALA A 16 -6.39 7.61 10.05
CA ALA A 16 -6.24 8.94 9.46
C ALA A 16 -4.82 9.47 9.67
N ALA A 17 -4.20 9.21 10.83
CA ALA A 17 -2.82 9.58 11.10
C ALA A 17 -1.84 8.86 10.17
N VAL A 18 -1.99 7.55 9.93
CA VAL A 18 -1.13 6.81 8.98
C VAL A 18 -1.30 7.35 7.56
N LEU A 19 -2.53 7.61 7.11
CA LEU A 19 -2.79 8.19 5.79
C LEU A 19 -2.22 9.61 5.65
N LEU A 20 -2.31 10.41 6.72
CA LEU A 20 -1.77 11.77 6.75
C LEU A 20 -0.24 11.75 6.75
N ILE A 21 0.39 10.86 7.53
CA ILE A 21 1.84 10.64 7.52
C ILE A 21 2.30 10.20 6.13
N TYR A 22 1.57 9.28 5.49
CA TYR A 22 1.86 8.88 4.11
C TYR A 22 1.77 10.04 3.13
N ALA A 23 0.70 10.84 3.20
CA ALA A 23 0.52 12.01 2.35
C ALA A 23 1.62 13.06 2.56
N LEU A 24 2.01 13.31 3.81
CA LEU A 24 3.12 14.22 4.14
C LEU A 24 4.46 13.67 3.64
N ALA A 25 4.74 12.38 3.85
CA ALA A 25 5.97 11.76 3.38
C ALA A 25 6.06 11.73 1.85
N ALA A 26 4.95 11.44 1.15
CA ALA A 26 4.88 11.48 -0.30
C ALA A 26 5.02 12.92 -0.83
N GLY A 27 4.39 13.89 -0.17
CA GLY A 27 4.55 15.31 -0.49
C GLY A 27 5.99 15.79 -0.28
N MET A 28 6.61 15.40 0.83
CA MET A 28 8.00 15.71 1.13
C MET A 28 8.94 15.11 0.09
N LEU A 29 8.74 13.83 -0.27
CA LEU A 29 9.50 13.15 -1.31
C LEU A 29 9.38 13.86 -2.67
N MET A 30 8.17 14.32 -3.00
CA MET A 30 7.92 15.07 -4.23
C MET A 30 8.55 16.47 -4.22
N MET A 31 8.69 17.10 -3.05
CA MET A 31 9.43 18.35 -2.90
C MET A 31 10.95 18.15 -2.97
N SER A 32 11.44 16.95 -2.62
CA SER A 32 12.86 16.59 -2.70
C SER A 32 13.34 16.15 -4.09
N LEU A 33 12.47 16.19 -5.12
CA LEU A 33 12.82 15.84 -6.49
C LEU A 33 13.91 16.77 -7.05
N PRO A 34 15.03 16.25 -7.55
CA PRO A 34 16.04 17.07 -8.22
C PRO A 34 15.44 17.73 -9.47
N VAL A 35 15.63 19.05 -9.60
CA VAL A 35 15.20 19.84 -10.74
C VAL A 35 16.41 20.04 -11.65
N LYS A 36 16.31 19.58 -12.90
CA LYS A 36 17.33 19.77 -13.93
C LYS A 36 16.72 20.56 -15.08
N ASP A 37 17.40 21.62 -15.51
CA ASP A 37 16.99 22.49 -16.62
C ASP A 37 15.55 23.04 -16.49
N GLY A 38 15.12 23.34 -15.26
CA GLY A 38 13.77 23.88 -14.97
C GLY A 38 12.65 22.83 -14.97
N ALA A 39 12.95 21.56 -15.25
CA ALA A 39 12.01 20.44 -15.17
C ALA A 39 12.35 19.53 -13.97
N ARG A 40 11.31 18.96 -13.34
CA ARG A 40 11.49 17.91 -12.32
C ARG A 40 11.96 16.64 -13.00
N ASP A 41 13.11 16.12 -12.61
CA ASP A 41 13.63 14.86 -13.13
C ASP A 41 13.08 13.70 -12.30
N TRP A 42 12.07 13.02 -12.84
CA TRP A 42 11.35 11.94 -12.17
C TRP A 42 12.17 10.65 -12.02
N PHE A 43 13.18 10.47 -12.86
CA PHE A 43 13.99 9.24 -12.90
C PHE A 43 15.40 9.45 -12.37
N ALA A 44 15.78 10.70 -12.06
CA ALA A 44 17.03 10.98 -11.40
C ALA A 44 17.12 10.32 -10.00
N PRO A 45 18.31 9.85 -9.60
CA PRO A 45 18.55 9.43 -8.23
C PRO A 45 18.38 10.61 -7.25
N LEU A 46 17.58 10.41 -6.19
CA LEU A 46 17.42 11.36 -5.08
C LEU A 46 18.71 11.51 -4.26
N ILE A 47 19.55 10.48 -4.22
CA ILE A 47 20.82 10.47 -3.48
C ILE A 47 21.96 10.24 -4.46
N PRO A 48 22.74 11.27 -4.80
CA PRO A 48 23.93 11.13 -5.63
C PRO A 48 24.97 10.23 -4.95
N GLY A 49 25.41 9.16 -5.62
CA GLY A 49 26.40 8.21 -5.07
C GLY A 49 25.86 7.22 -4.03
N GLY A 50 24.54 7.12 -3.87
CA GLY A 50 23.92 6.10 -3.03
C GLY A 50 24.17 4.68 -3.55
N TRP A 51 24.22 3.71 -2.64
CA TRP A 51 24.41 2.29 -2.95
C TRP A 51 23.32 1.70 -3.85
N MET A 52 22.12 2.28 -3.80
CA MET A 52 20.99 1.93 -4.65
C MET A 52 20.52 3.21 -5.36
N ALA A 53 20.19 3.08 -6.65
CA ALA A 53 19.58 4.17 -7.42
C ALA A 53 18.17 4.44 -6.89
N TRP A 54 18.09 5.25 -5.83
CA TRP A 54 16.84 5.71 -5.24
C TRP A 54 16.19 6.71 -6.18
N THR A 55 15.35 6.24 -7.09
CA THR A 55 14.53 7.10 -7.95
C THR A 55 13.17 7.37 -7.30
N PHE A 56 12.45 8.39 -7.77
CA PHE A 56 11.12 8.71 -7.23
C PHE A 56 10.13 7.54 -7.32
N PRO A 57 10.02 6.79 -8.45
CA PRO A 57 9.20 5.59 -8.51
C PRO A 57 9.57 4.53 -7.46
N THR A 58 10.87 4.29 -7.25
CA THR A 58 11.33 3.27 -6.30
C THR A 58 11.06 3.69 -4.86
N ALA A 59 11.32 4.96 -4.52
CA ALA A 59 11.06 5.49 -3.19
C ALA A 59 9.55 5.50 -2.87
N MET A 60 8.69 5.87 -3.83
CA MET A 60 7.23 5.79 -3.69
C MET A 60 6.75 4.35 -3.50
N PHE A 61 7.33 3.37 -4.19
CA PHE A 61 7.00 1.96 -4.01
C PHE A 61 7.27 1.49 -2.57
N PHE A 62 8.48 1.72 -2.04
CA PHE A 62 8.82 1.34 -0.67
C PHE A 62 8.00 2.13 0.37
N LEU A 63 7.79 3.42 0.16
CA LEU A 63 6.95 4.24 1.04
C LEU A 63 5.51 3.68 1.11
N THR A 64 4.97 3.24 -0.02
CA THR A 64 3.64 2.63 -0.09
C THR A 64 3.61 1.28 0.64
N ILE A 65 4.65 0.46 0.53
CA ILE A 65 4.77 -0.77 1.32
C ILE A 65 4.77 -0.47 2.82
N PHE A 66 5.60 0.47 3.27
CA PHE A 66 5.64 0.88 4.68
C PHE A 66 4.30 1.41 5.18
N ALA A 67 3.60 2.20 4.37
CA ALA A 67 2.27 2.69 4.71
C ALA A 67 1.24 1.55 4.85
N LEU A 68 1.28 0.57 3.95
CA LEU A 68 0.39 -0.60 4.02
C LEU A 68 0.67 -1.47 5.26
N LEU A 69 1.94 -1.66 5.61
CA LEU A 69 2.33 -2.35 6.85
C LEU A 69 1.86 -1.58 8.10
N ALA A 70 2.05 -0.26 8.12
CA ALA A 70 1.58 0.58 9.23
C ALA A 70 0.05 0.56 9.36
N LEU A 71 -0.66 0.57 8.22
CA LEU A 71 -2.13 0.50 8.19
C LEU A 71 -2.62 -0.85 8.72
N LEU A 72 -1.96 -1.96 8.38
CA LEU A 72 -2.23 -3.28 8.96
C LEU A 72 -1.99 -3.31 10.47
N ALA A 73 -0.87 -2.76 10.94
CA ALA A 73 -0.55 -2.70 12.37
C ALA A 73 -1.60 -1.91 13.16
N VAL A 74 -2.02 -0.75 12.64
CA VAL A 74 -3.09 0.05 13.22
C VAL A 74 -4.43 -0.67 13.18
N TRP A 75 -4.74 -1.36 12.08
CA TRP A 75 -5.99 -2.09 11.93
C TRP A 75 -6.10 -3.28 12.89
N GLU A 76 -5.00 -4.02 13.08
CA GLU A 76 -4.94 -5.12 14.04
C GLU A 76 -5.07 -4.62 15.49
N TYR A 77 -4.42 -3.50 15.82
CA TYR A 77 -4.58 -2.84 17.11
C TYR A 77 -6.02 -2.35 17.36
N ALA A 78 -6.68 -1.82 16.34
CA ALA A 78 -8.05 -1.31 16.42
C ALA A 78 -9.12 -2.39 16.57
N ARG A 79 -8.94 -3.55 15.92
CA ARG A 79 -9.91 -4.65 15.88
C ARG A 79 -9.19 -5.97 16.19
N PRO A 80 -8.73 -6.17 17.44
CA PRO A 80 -8.14 -7.44 17.87
C PRO A 80 -9.21 -8.52 17.71
N GLY A 81 -8.93 -9.47 16.82
CA GLY A 81 -9.95 -10.42 16.36
C GLY A 81 -9.72 -10.84 14.91
N GLY A 82 -8.45 -11.07 14.54
CA GLY A 82 -8.08 -11.87 13.39
C GLY A 82 -8.49 -13.33 13.59
N ASN A 83 -9.80 -13.58 13.75
CA ASN A 83 -10.32 -14.93 13.80
C ASN A 83 -10.01 -15.57 12.44
N PRO A 84 -9.28 -16.68 12.37
CA PRO A 84 -8.98 -17.35 11.12
C PRO A 84 -10.26 -17.62 10.37
N ARG A 85 -10.40 -17.03 9.18
CA ARG A 85 -11.52 -17.33 8.29
C ARG A 85 -10.97 -18.22 7.19
N ILE A 86 -11.58 -19.39 7.06
CA ILE A 86 -11.31 -20.31 5.96
C ILE A 86 -11.95 -19.70 4.71
N GLY A 87 -11.13 -19.02 3.91
CA GLY A 87 -11.53 -18.49 2.61
C GLY A 87 -11.54 -19.58 1.53
N ILE A 88 -11.76 -19.19 0.28
CA ILE A 88 -11.83 -20.09 -0.89
C ILE A 88 -10.55 -20.92 -1.13
N LEU A 89 -9.40 -20.46 -0.63
CA LEU A 89 -8.11 -21.14 -0.71
C LEU A 89 -7.93 -22.29 0.31
N ARG A 90 -8.95 -22.56 1.16
CA ARG A 90 -8.97 -23.65 2.17
C ARG A 90 -7.86 -23.63 3.24
N PHE A 91 -7.01 -22.62 3.26
CA PHE A 91 -6.08 -22.36 4.37
C PHE A 91 -6.61 -21.23 5.27
N GLU A 92 -6.18 -21.24 6.53
CA GLU A 92 -6.41 -20.14 7.46
C GLU A 92 -5.70 -18.89 6.92
N THR A 93 -6.48 -17.93 6.40
CA THR A 93 -5.94 -16.66 5.91
C THR A 93 -6.24 -15.58 6.94
N THR A 94 -5.19 -15.02 7.54
CA THR A 94 -5.31 -13.84 8.37
C THR A 94 -5.65 -12.62 7.50
N ARG A 95 -6.02 -11.49 8.12
CA ARG A 95 -6.25 -10.23 7.39
C ARG A 95 -4.98 -9.74 6.68
N GLY A 96 -3.81 -9.98 7.28
CA GLY A 96 -2.51 -9.67 6.69
C GLY A 96 -2.23 -10.48 5.42
N ASP A 97 -2.57 -11.78 5.44
CA ASP A 97 -2.36 -12.68 4.30
C ASP A 97 -3.21 -12.26 3.09
N ARG A 98 -4.43 -11.79 3.31
CA ARG A 98 -5.33 -11.28 2.25
C ARG A 98 -4.76 -10.04 1.58
N LEU A 99 -4.20 -9.12 2.36
CA LEU A 99 -3.57 -7.92 1.83
C LEU A 99 -2.30 -8.29 1.04
N PHE A 100 -1.47 -9.19 1.58
CA PHE A 100 -0.28 -9.67 0.88
C PHE A 100 -0.60 -10.34 -0.46
N VAL A 101 -1.60 -11.24 -0.49
CA VAL A 101 -2.07 -11.90 -1.72
C VAL A 101 -2.59 -10.88 -2.72
N SER A 102 -3.33 -9.85 -2.27
CA SER A 102 -3.83 -8.80 -3.14
C SER A 102 -2.71 -7.95 -3.77
N LEU A 103 -1.64 -7.66 -3.02
CA LEU A 103 -0.45 -6.96 -3.51
C LEU A 103 0.35 -7.82 -4.48
N LEU A 104 0.61 -9.07 -4.11
CA LEU A 104 1.35 -10.02 -4.91
C LEU A 104 0.63 -10.27 -6.24
N GLY A 105 -0.68 -10.50 -6.22
CA GLY A 105 -1.48 -10.66 -7.44
C GLY A 105 -1.48 -9.40 -8.31
N SER A 106 -1.57 -8.21 -7.72
CA SER A 106 -1.47 -6.94 -8.47
C SER A 106 -0.09 -6.75 -9.10
N ALA A 107 0.99 -7.17 -8.44
CA ALA A 107 2.34 -7.14 -9.00
C ALA A 107 2.44 -8.08 -10.22
N TYR A 108 1.93 -9.31 -10.11
CA TYR A 108 1.91 -10.25 -11.23
C TYR A 108 1.03 -9.77 -12.39
N ILE A 109 -0.11 -9.13 -12.12
CA ILE A 109 -0.97 -8.54 -13.17
C ILE A 109 -0.20 -7.46 -13.94
N ASN A 110 0.51 -6.56 -13.23
CA ASN A 110 1.31 -5.52 -13.89
C ASN A 110 2.49 -6.09 -14.69
N LEU A 111 3.17 -7.12 -14.17
CA LEU A 111 4.25 -7.80 -14.89
C LEU A 111 3.74 -8.55 -16.13
N ALA A 112 2.60 -9.25 -16.02
CA ALA A 112 1.96 -9.91 -17.14
C ALA A 112 1.52 -8.91 -18.22
N TRP A 113 0.99 -7.75 -17.80
CA TRP A 113 0.62 -6.69 -18.73
C TRP A 113 1.81 -6.09 -19.47
N LEU A 114 2.91 -5.84 -18.76
CA LEU A 114 4.18 -5.39 -19.36
C LEU A 114 4.71 -6.40 -20.38
N GLY A 115 4.61 -7.70 -20.08
CA GLY A 115 5.07 -8.76 -20.97
C GLY A 115 4.19 -9.00 -22.20
N LEU A 116 2.88 -8.71 -22.14
CA LEU A 116 1.91 -9.05 -23.18
C LEU A 116 1.38 -7.86 -23.99
N VAL A 117 1.18 -6.70 -23.36
CA VAL A 117 0.47 -5.54 -23.95
C VAL A 117 1.41 -4.36 -24.17
N GLY A 118 2.31 -4.10 -23.22
CA GLY A 118 3.31 -3.03 -23.32
C GLY A 118 3.19 -1.97 -22.22
N PRO A 119 3.81 -0.78 -22.42
CA PRO A 119 4.11 0.17 -21.33
C PRO A 119 2.91 0.99 -20.84
N ASN A 120 1.73 0.87 -21.46
CA ASN A 120 0.53 1.58 -21.00
C ASN A 120 -0.12 0.84 -19.82
N LEU A 121 0.31 1.18 -18.60
CA LEU A 121 -0.12 0.54 -17.36
C LEU A 121 -1.46 1.05 -16.80
N TRP A 122 -2.08 2.09 -17.38
CA TRP A 122 -3.33 2.64 -16.83
C TRP A 122 -4.45 1.60 -16.79
N TRP A 123 -4.51 0.74 -17.81
CA TRP A 123 -5.44 -0.38 -17.86
C TRP A 123 -5.07 -1.51 -16.90
N ALA A 124 -3.77 -1.77 -16.71
CA ALA A 124 -3.28 -2.73 -15.73
C ALA A 124 -3.66 -2.31 -14.29
N LEU A 125 -3.57 -1.02 -13.98
CA LEU A 125 -3.98 -0.45 -12.69
C LEU A 125 -5.48 -0.62 -12.45
N ALA A 126 -6.33 -0.33 -13.44
CA ALA A 126 -7.77 -0.56 -13.32
C ALA A 126 -8.09 -2.04 -13.04
N LEU A 127 -7.37 -2.96 -13.69
CA LEU A 127 -7.50 -4.41 -13.49
C LEU A 127 -7.04 -4.83 -12.09
N CYS A 128 -5.99 -4.22 -11.56
CA CYS A 128 -5.54 -4.44 -10.18
C CYS A 128 -6.60 -4.01 -9.16
N VAL A 129 -7.27 -2.87 -9.36
CA VAL A 129 -8.35 -2.43 -8.46
C VAL A 129 -9.49 -3.45 -8.44
N VAL A 130 -9.91 -3.96 -9.59
CA VAL A 130 -10.94 -5.00 -9.69
C VAL A 130 -10.49 -6.29 -8.98
N TYR A 131 -9.23 -6.70 -9.17
CA TYR A 131 -8.66 -7.87 -8.52
C TYR A 131 -8.64 -7.73 -6.98
N VAL A 132 -8.18 -6.59 -6.46
CA VAL A 132 -8.17 -6.32 -5.01
C VAL A 132 -9.59 -6.40 -4.44
N ILE A 133 -10.58 -5.80 -5.10
CA ILE A 133 -12.00 -5.89 -4.67
C ILE A 133 -12.47 -7.34 -4.64
N GLY A 134 -12.09 -8.14 -5.65
CA GLY A 134 -12.38 -9.57 -5.70
C GLY A 134 -11.76 -10.32 -4.53
N VAL A 135 -10.47 -10.12 -4.26
CA VAL A 135 -9.76 -10.80 -3.16
C VAL A 135 -10.39 -10.47 -1.80
N PHE A 136 -10.67 -9.19 -1.52
CA PHE A 136 -11.32 -8.79 -0.27
C PHE A 136 -12.76 -9.29 -0.12
N ARG A 137 -13.44 -9.61 -1.24
CA ARG A 137 -14.81 -10.16 -1.23
C ARG A 137 -14.82 -11.68 -1.04
N TYR A 138 -13.91 -12.40 -1.68
CA TYR A 138 -13.96 -13.86 -1.83
C TYR A 138 -12.97 -14.62 -0.96
N VAL A 139 -11.93 -13.97 -0.42
CA VAL A 139 -10.98 -14.56 0.53
C VAL A 139 -11.32 -14.07 1.91
#